data_AF-A0A6L4Z9H4-F1
#
_entry.id   AF-A0A6L4Z9H4-F1
#
_cell.length_a   1.000
_cell.length_b   1.000
_cell.length_c   1.000
_cell.angle_alpha   90.00
_cell.angle_beta   90.00
_cell.angle_gamma   90.00
#
_symmetry.space_group_name_H-M   'P 1'
#
loop_
_entity.id
_entity.type
_entity.pdbx_description
1 polymer ?
#
loop_
_entity_poly.entity_id
_entity_poly.type
_entity_poly.pdbx_seq_one_letter_code
_entity_poly.pdbx_strand_id
1 'polypeptide(L)'
;MLQSIGPQDAEQNPYHFIKNGMDHADFLHIRAPKPALILTTTHDFFSQQGARETFAEVQKSYAAINYAENIQFTEDFGKHESTKNNRETLYAFFQKHLQLPGDNSDHEIKPFTAEELWCTPTEQIVTSLKGETVFSLNRKYFKEEKVEQNELKETMAEISGIDFNRKLTAAVFTGKITAENFEVKKYFLENDKKDYALPVYVISKPNSKITKNLVWLPEEGKEKILDSPLLAEFLNAGYTIISADLPGVGELNDPDFRGDGFIQKVPFNYTFGANLVGKSIAGIQAEAIDLLVQFIQNDFSGIKTDVFSEGIMNSPLLHFSTLKYSFRKIVLLNPLESNQSLIQTEYYSPKLAYGVVPGSLTFYDFEDLVSLLPANSVKIINPVNAMGAKTTENINESEILEFLNNK
;
A
#
# COMPACT_ATOMS: atom_id res chain seq x y z
N MET A 1 1.32 -4.78 -17.98
CA MET A 1 0.79 -5.03 -16.61
C MET A 1 0.22 -3.77 -15.94
N LEU A 2 1.02 -2.76 -15.58
CA LEU A 2 0.54 -1.60 -14.78
C LEU A 2 -0.55 -0.78 -15.47
N GLN A 3 -0.53 -0.71 -16.81
CA GLN A 3 -1.56 -0.02 -17.60
C GLN A 3 -2.88 -0.81 -17.74
N SER A 4 -2.94 -2.06 -17.29
CA SER A 4 -4.14 -2.90 -17.39
C SER A 4 -4.76 -3.16 -16.03
N ILE A 5 -4.25 -4.17 -15.31
CA ILE A 5 -4.88 -4.72 -14.09
C ILE A 5 -3.98 -4.60 -12.87
N GLY A 6 -2.81 -3.97 -13.03
CA GLY A 6 -1.82 -3.88 -11.96
C GLY A 6 -1.12 -5.22 -11.65
N PRO A 7 -0.26 -5.24 -10.63
CA PRO A 7 0.42 -6.45 -10.17
C PRO A 7 -0.57 -7.42 -9.52
N GLN A 8 -0.35 -8.70 -9.77
CA GLN A 8 -1.13 -9.84 -9.25
C GLN A 8 -0.15 -10.81 -8.61
N ASP A 9 -0.64 -11.66 -7.71
CA ASP A 9 0.11 -12.68 -6.97
C ASP A 9 1.34 -12.15 -6.20
N ALA A 10 1.40 -12.39 -4.89
CA ALA A 10 2.53 -11.94 -4.08
C ALA A 10 3.89 -12.47 -4.60
N GLU A 11 3.91 -13.66 -5.18
CA GLU A 11 5.14 -14.33 -5.65
C GLU A 11 5.76 -13.68 -6.89
N GLN A 12 4.97 -12.94 -7.68
CA GLN A 12 5.43 -12.28 -8.91
C GLN A 12 6.02 -10.88 -8.68
N ASN A 13 5.95 -10.37 -7.45
CA ASN A 13 6.27 -8.96 -7.16
C ASN A 13 7.43 -8.81 -6.17
N PRO A 14 8.68 -9.14 -6.58
CA PRO A 14 9.85 -8.91 -5.74
C PRO A 14 9.98 -7.43 -5.32
N TYR A 15 10.48 -7.22 -4.11
CA TYR A 15 10.69 -5.87 -3.58
C TYR A 15 11.63 -5.05 -4.49
N HIS A 16 11.22 -3.82 -4.84
CA HIS A 16 11.97 -2.89 -5.69
C HIS A 16 12.27 -3.37 -7.12
N PHE A 17 11.57 -4.39 -7.63
CA PHE A 17 11.91 -4.99 -8.93
C PHE A 17 11.94 -3.95 -10.07
N ILE A 18 10.86 -3.17 -10.24
CA ILE A 18 10.77 -2.11 -11.24
C ILE A 18 11.70 -0.94 -10.91
N LYS A 19 11.82 -0.55 -9.63
CA LYS A 19 12.76 0.50 -9.19
C LYS A 19 14.20 0.20 -9.58
N ASN A 20 14.59 -1.08 -9.56
CA ASN A 20 15.92 -1.55 -9.97
C ASN A 20 16.07 -1.73 -11.49
N GLY A 21 15.07 -1.30 -12.28
CA GLY A 21 15.08 -1.39 -13.74
C GLY A 21 14.80 -2.79 -14.27
N MET A 22 14.26 -3.69 -13.45
CA MET A 22 13.89 -5.05 -13.86
C MET A 22 12.38 -5.21 -14.00
N ASP A 23 11.97 -6.09 -14.91
CA ASP A 23 10.59 -6.54 -15.06
C ASP A 23 10.50 -8.05 -15.39
N HIS A 24 9.29 -8.52 -15.72
CA HIS A 24 9.03 -9.94 -15.97
C HIS A 24 9.88 -10.54 -17.11
N ALA A 25 10.28 -9.75 -18.11
CA ALA A 25 11.10 -10.23 -19.21
C ALA A 25 12.50 -10.64 -18.75
N ASP A 26 13.04 -9.99 -17.72
CA ASP A 26 14.39 -10.28 -17.20
C ASP A 26 14.54 -11.72 -16.71
N PHE A 27 13.50 -12.31 -16.11
CA PHE A 27 13.52 -13.72 -15.71
C PHE A 27 13.73 -14.67 -16.90
N LEU A 28 13.29 -14.29 -18.09
CA LEU A 28 13.47 -15.07 -19.31
C LEU A 28 14.78 -14.72 -20.04
N HIS A 29 15.22 -13.46 -19.97
CA HIS A 29 16.53 -13.03 -20.49
C HIS A 29 17.67 -13.79 -19.79
N ILE A 30 17.64 -13.93 -18.46
CA ILE A 30 18.69 -14.67 -17.71
C ILE A 30 18.74 -16.16 -18.06
N ARG A 31 17.66 -16.70 -18.64
CA ARG A 31 17.58 -18.09 -19.06
C ARG A 31 18.16 -18.31 -20.46
N ALA A 32 18.30 -17.26 -21.27
CA ALA A 32 18.79 -17.38 -22.64
C ALA A 32 20.20 -18.02 -22.70
N PRO A 33 20.48 -18.92 -23.67
CA PRO A 33 19.60 -19.40 -24.74
C PRO A 33 18.80 -20.67 -24.37
N LYS A 34 18.70 -21.06 -23.09
CA LYS A 34 18.03 -22.31 -22.72
C LYS A 34 16.57 -22.30 -23.16
N PRO A 35 16.02 -23.42 -23.65
CA PRO A 35 14.63 -23.49 -24.07
C PRO A 35 13.65 -22.99 -23.01
N ALA A 36 12.70 -22.17 -23.41
CA ALA A 36 11.61 -21.66 -22.58
C ALA A 36 10.30 -21.61 -23.37
N LEU A 37 9.20 -21.90 -22.68
CA LEU A 37 7.84 -21.83 -23.20
C LEU A 37 7.00 -20.96 -22.27
N ILE A 38 6.37 -19.94 -22.82
CA ILE A 38 5.38 -19.12 -22.14
C ILE A 38 4.00 -19.68 -22.50
N LEU A 39 3.27 -20.14 -21.49
CA LEU A 39 1.89 -20.64 -21.59
C LEU A 39 0.95 -19.60 -21.01
N THR A 40 -0.11 -19.24 -21.73
CA THR A 40 -1.08 -18.26 -21.24
C THR A 40 -2.51 -18.57 -21.67
N THR A 41 -3.47 -17.97 -20.98
CA THR A 41 -4.88 -17.94 -21.33
C THR A 41 -5.42 -16.51 -21.36
N THR A 42 -6.30 -16.23 -22.30
CA THR A 42 -6.73 -14.85 -22.60
C THR A 42 -7.62 -14.18 -21.54
N HIS A 43 -8.23 -14.95 -20.63
CA HIS A 43 -9.10 -14.45 -19.55
C HIS A 43 -8.56 -14.82 -18.16
N ASP A 44 -7.24 -14.99 -18.06
CA ASP A 44 -6.56 -15.10 -16.78
C ASP A 44 -6.69 -13.80 -15.96
N PHE A 45 -6.49 -13.89 -14.65
CA PHE A 45 -6.30 -12.73 -13.81
C PHE A 45 -4.91 -12.11 -14.00
N PHE A 46 -3.98 -12.74 -14.74
CA PHE A 46 -2.73 -12.13 -15.18
C PHE A 46 -2.87 -11.26 -16.45
N SER A 47 -1.94 -10.32 -16.64
CA SER A 47 -1.96 -9.39 -17.77
C SER A 47 -1.56 -10.10 -19.08
N GLN A 48 -2.53 -10.47 -19.90
CA GLN A 48 -2.25 -11.10 -21.20
C GLN A 48 -1.44 -10.21 -22.14
N GLN A 49 -1.76 -8.92 -22.15
CA GLN A 49 -0.98 -7.94 -22.91
C GLN A 49 0.48 -7.89 -22.40
N GLY A 50 0.69 -7.94 -21.08
CA GLY A 50 2.02 -8.04 -20.49
C GLY A 50 2.78 -9.28 -20.94
N ALA A 51 2.14 -10.45 -21.00
CA ALA A 51 2.80 -11.68 -21.47
C ALA A 51 3.23 -11.59 -22.95
N ARG A 52 2.40 -10.99 -23.81
CA ARG A 52 2.73 -10.74 -25.22
C ARG A 52 3.90 -9.77 -25.38
N GLU A 53 3.91 -8.68 -24.60
CA GLU A 53 5.01 -7.71 -24.56
C GLU A 53 6.32 -8.35 -24.11
N THR A 54 6.26 -9.13 -23.02
CA THR A 54 7.39 -9.92 -22.52
C THR A 54 7.95 -10.85 -23.59
N PHE A 55 7.10 -11.62 -24.28
CA PHE A 55 7.57 -12.51 -25.34
C PHE A 55 8.23 -11.73 -26.50
N ALA A 56 7.60 -10.65 -26.95
CA ALA A 56 8.10 -9.83 -28.05
C ALA A 56 9.47 -9.19 -27.73
N GLU A 57 9.72 -8.87 -26.46
CA GLU A 57 11.02 -8.41 -26.00
C GLU A 57 12.05 -9.55 -25.95
N VAL A 58 11.75 -10.63 -25.22
CA VAL A 58 12.66 -11.77 -25.00
C VAL A 58 13.07 -12.42 -26.32
N GLN A 59 12.16 -12.50 -27.29
CA GLN A 59 12.46 -13.03 -28.62
C GLN A 59 13.62 -12.29 -29.30
N LYS A 60 13.76 -10.97 -29.09
CA LYS A 60 14.87 -10.18 -29.64
C LYS A 60 16.21 -10.61 -29.04
N SER A 61 16.25 -10.83 -27.72
CA SER A 61 17.46 -11.30 -27.02
C SER A 61 17.89 -12.69 -27.51
N TYR A 62 16.95 -13.63 -27.63
CA TYR A 62 17.22 -14.97 -28.16
C TYR A 62 17.68 -14.92 -29.63
N ALA A 63 17.07 -14.07 -30.46
CA ALA A 63 17.44 -13.90 -31.86
C ALA A 63 18.86 -13.31 -32.02
N ALA A 64 19.24 -12.34 -31.17
CA ALA A 64 20.56 -11.72 -31.21
C ALA A 64 21.72 -12.71 -31.00
N ILE A 65 21.44 -13.83 -30.32
CA ILE A 65 22.40 -14.91 -30.08
C ILE A 65 22.15 -16.16 -30.95
N ASN A 66 21.32 -16.05 -32.00
CA ASN A 66 20.97 -17.12 -32.95
C ASN A 66 20.23 -18.32 -32.35
N TYR A 67 19.38 -18.09 -31.35
CA TYR A 67 18.54 -19.12 -30.71
C TYR A 67 17.06 -18.71 -30.64
N ALA A 68 16.55 -17.96 -31.61
CA ALA A 68 15.18 -17.45 -31.62
C ALA A 68 14.12 -18.57 -31.43
N GLU A 69 14.41 -19.78 -31.91
CA GLU A 69 13.56 -20.97 -31.82
C GLU A 69 13.49 -21.61 -30.43
N ASN A 70 14.37 -21.19 -29.50
CA ASN A 70 14.40 -21.70 -28.13
C ASN A 70 13.42 -20.96 -27.21
N ILE A 71 12.83 -19.85 -27.63
CA ILE A 71 11.73 -19.21 -26.90
C ILE A 71 10.43 -19.38 -27.67
N GLN A 72 9.41 -19.90 -27.00
CA GLN A 72 8.10 -20.17 -27.60
C GLN A 72 7.00 -19.53 -26.75
N PHE A 73 5.90 -19.17 -27.40
CA PHE A 73 4.72 -18.60 -26.79
C PHE A 73 3.49 -19.30 -27.32
N THR A 74 2.60 -19.70 -26.42
CA THR A 74 1.29 -20.21 -26.77
C THR A 74 0.24 -19.54 -25.89
N GLU A 75 -0.92 -19.34 -26.49
CA GLU A 75 -2.05 -18.66 -25.91
C GLU A 75 -3.29 -19.46 -26.28
N ASP A 76 -4.19 -19.65 -25.32
CA ASP A 76 -5.50 -20.26 -25.58
C ASP A 76 -6.65 -19.47 -24.93
N PHE A 77 -7.88 -19.79 -25.33
CA PHE A 77 -9.07 -19.27 -24.66
C PHE A 77 -9.31 -20.04 -23.36
N GLY A 78 -9.31 -19.32 -22.22
CA GLY A 78 -9.54 -19.90 -20.90
C GLY A 78 -9.40 -18.87 -19.79
N LYS A 79 -9.79 -19.24 -18.57
CA LYS A 79 -9.49 -18.46 -17.35
C LYS A 79 -8.10 -18.86 -16.82
N HIS A 80 -7.84 -18.71 -15.52
CA HIS A 80 -6.63 -19.26 -14.90
C HIS A 80 -6.70 -20.80 -14.85
N GLU A 81 -6.20 -21.44 -15.91
CA GLU A 81 -6.23 -22.89 -16.08
C GLU A 81 -5.18 -23.35 -17.10
N SER A 82 -4.86 -24.65 -17.08
CA SER A 82 -4.07 -25.28 -18.14
C SER A 82 -5.02 -25.92 -19.15
N THR A 83 -5.30 -25.26 -20.28
CA THR A 83 -6.22 -25.81 -21.29
C THR A 83 -5.65 -27.05 -21.97
N LYS A 84 -6.49 -27.79 -22.71
CA LYS A 84 -6.01 -28.93 -23.51
C LYS A 84 -4.89 -28.51 -24.48
N ASN A 85 -5.08 -27.41 -25.20
CA ASN A 85 -4.07 -26.92 -26.15
C ASN A 85 -2.77 -26.50 -25.43
N ASN A 86 -2.86 -25.87 -24.24
CA ASN A 86 -1.67 -25.55 -23.45
C ASN A 86 -0.92 -26.83 -23.04
N ARG A 87 -1.63 -27.87 -22.57
CA ARG A 87 -1.02 -29.14 -22.19
C ARG A 87 -0.35 -29.85 -23.36
N GLU A 88 -1.02 -29.96 -24.50
CA GLU A 88 -0.46 -30.60 -25.71
C GLU A 88 0.76 -29.84 -26.27
N THR A 89 0.76 -28.50 -26.16
CA THR A 89 1.92 -27.67 -26.51
C THR A 89 3.09 -27.91 -25.54
N LEU A 90 2.80 -27.97 -24.23
CA LEU A 90 3.80 -28.27 -23.20
C LEU A 90 4.43 -29.65 -23.42
N TYR A 91 3.63 -30.66 -23.74
CA TYR A 91 4.11 -32.00 -24.04
C TYR A 91 5.05 -31.99 -25.25
N ALA A 92 4.66 -31.37 -26.36
CA ALA A 92 5.49 -31.25 -27.55
C ALA A 92 6.81 -30.51 -27.27
N PHE A 93 6.76 -29.45 -26.47
CA PHE A 93 7.94 -28.69 -26.06
C PHE A 93 8.94 -29.55 -25.30
N PHE A 94 8.50 -30.27 -24.27
CA PHE A 94 9.38 -31.16 -23.51
C PHE A 94 9.86 -32.35 -24.34
N GLN A 95 9.01 -32.95 -25.18
CA GLN A 95 9.41 -34.02 -26.09
C GLN A 95 10.55 -33.59 -27.00
N LYS A 96 10.45 -32.41 -27.62
CA LYS A 96 11.51 -31.83 -28.45
C LYS A 96 12.81 -31.61 -27.67
N HIS A 97 12.74 -30.90 -26.54
CA HIS A 97 13.94 -30.42 -25.84
C HIS A 97 14.59 -31.46 -24.92
N LEU A 98 13.85 -32.48 -24.49
CA LEU A 98 14.36 -33.64 -23.74
C LEU A 98 14.62 -34.86 -24.64
N GLN A 99 14.39 -34.74 -25.95
CA GLN A 99 14.58 -35.81 -26.94
C GLN A 99 13.74 -37.07 -26.61
N LEU A 100 12.50 -36.84 -26.17
CA LEU A 100 11.56 -37.91 -25.84
C LEU A 100 10.57 -38.06 -27.01
N PRO A 101 10.67 -39.12 -27.83
CA PRO A 101 9.69 -39.37 -28.88
C PRO A 101 8.34 -39.78 -28.28
N GLY A 102 7.23 -39.42 -28.91
CA GLY A 102 5.89 -39.83 -28.46
C GLY A 102 4.75 -39.09 -29.14
N ASP A 103 3.53 -39.45 -28.74
CA ASP A 103 2.32 -38.67 -29.01
C ASP A 103 2.23 -37.55 -27.96
N ASN A 104 1.94 -36.33 -28.41
CA ASN A 104 1.78 -35.16 -27.54
C ASN A 104 0.29 -34.84 -27.29
N SER A 105 -0.63 -35.71 -27.70
CA SER A 105 -2.05 -35.53 -27.42
C SER A 105 -2.37 -35.74 -25.94
N ASP A 106 -3.32 -34.95 -25.44
CA ASP A 106 -3.75 -35.04 -24.05
C ASP A 106 -4.82 -36.13 -23.90
N HIS A 107 -4.59 -37.02 -22.94
CA HIS A 107 -5.44 -38.17 -22.66
C HIS A 107 -6.08 -38.04 -21.29
N GLU A 108 -7.28 -38.60 -21.14
CA GLU A 108 -7.86 -38.76 -19.82
C GLU A 108 -7.00 -39.69 -18.97
N ILE A 109 -6.56 -39.19 -17.82
CA ILE A 109 -5.83 -39.97 -16.82
C ILE A 109 -6.64 -40.01 -15.52
N LYS A 110 -6.41 -41.06 -14.73
CA LYS A 110 -6.83 -41.07 -13.34
C LYS A 110 -5.77 -40.31 -12.53
N PRO A 111 -6.08 -39.15 -11.93
CA PRO A 111 -5.13 -38.48 -11.07
C PRO A 111 -4.81 -39.34 -9.84
N PHE A 112 -3.59 -39.19 -9.32
CA PHE A 112 -3.22 -39.72 -8.01
C PHE A 112 -4.16 -39.15 -6.93
N THR A 113 -4.41 -39.90 -5.87
CA THR A 113 -5.07 -39.34 -4.69
C THR A 113 -4.16 -38.33 -4.01
N ALA A 114 -4.71 -37.46 -3.18
CA ALA A 114 -3.92 -36.47 -2.44
C ALA A 114 -2.82 -37.17 -1.61
N GLU A 115 -3.15 -38.28 -0.96
CA GLU A 115 -2.24 -39.06 -0.12
C GLU A 115 -1.11 -39.72 -0.92
N GLU A 116 -1.38 -40.11 -2.17
CA GLU A 116 -0.34 -40.63 -3.08
C GLU A 116 0.66 -39.54 -3.50
N LEU A 117 0.25 -38.26 -3.47
CA LEU A 117 1.10 -37.11 -3.77
C LEU A 117 1.85 -36.57 -2.53
N TRP A 118 1.49 -37.02 -1.33
CA TRP A 118 2.14 -36.54 -0.11
C TRP A 118 3.60 -36.95 -0.06
N CYS A 119 4.47 -35.95 -0.01
CA CYS A 119 5.90 -36.15 0.22
C CYS A 119 6.24 -36.29 1.71
N THR A 120 5.26 -36.09 2.61
CA THR A 120 5.42 -36.19 4.07
C THR A 120 4.19 -36.81 4.73
N PRO A 121 4.31 -37.43 5.93
CA PRO A 121 3.16 -38.08 6.60
C PRO A 121 1.98 -37.17 6.95
N THR A 122 2.21 -35.86 7.06
CA THR A 122 1.20 -34.87 7.47
C THR A 122 0.85 -33.88 6.36
N GLU A 123 1.29 -34.13 5.11
CA GLU A 123 1.22 -33.19 3.98
C GLU A 123 2.07 -31.92 4.14
N GLN A 124 2.40 -31.54 5.38
CA GLN A 124 3.03 -30.26 5.72
C GLN A 124 4.46 -30.46 6.19
N ILE A 125 5.40 -29.69 5.63
CA ILE A 125 6.82 -29.71 6.02
C ILE A 125 6.98 -29.29 7.49
N VAL A 126 6.19 -28.32 7.97
CA VAL A 126 6.26 -27.80 9.34
C VAL A 126 6.04 -28.90 10.38
N THR A 127 4.96 -29.68 10.22
CA THR A 127 4.60 -30.72 11.21
C THR A 127 5.36 -32.02 11.01
N SER A 128 5.74 -32.36 9.77
CA SER A 128 6.50 -33.60 9.49
C SER A 128 8.00 -33.47 9.75
N LEU A 129 8.61 -32.32 9.41
CA LEU A 129 10.06 -32.13 9.42
C LEU A 129 10.53 -31.02 10.39
N LYS A 130 9.63 -30.47 11.20
CA LYS A 130 9.91 -29.35 12.12
C LYS A 130 10.45 -28.12 11.37
N GLY A 131 9.86 -27.85 10.21
CA GLY A 131 10.17 -26.68 9.39
C GLY A 131 9.80 -25.35 10.05
N GLU A 132 10.37 -24.27 9.55
CA GLU A 132 10.08 -22.90 9.97
C GLU A 132 8.98 -22.28 9.07
N THR A 133 8.18 -21.37 9.62
CA THR A 133 7.20 -20.59 8.85
C THR A 133 7.77 -19.22 8.51
N VAL A 134 7.16 -18.50 7.56
CA VAL A 134 7.54 -17.09 7.29
C VAL A 134 7.49 -16.25 8.56
N PHE A 135 6.50 -16.50 9.44
CA PHE A 135 6.40 -15.83 10.74
C PHE A 135 7.60 -16.13 11.65
N SER A 136 7.97 -17.40 11.83
CA SER A 136 9.10 -17.74 12.69
C SER A 136 10.44 -17.27 12.12
N LEU A 137 10.60 -17.28 10.79
CA LEU A 137 11.76 -16.72 10.10
C LEU A 137 11.84 -15.21 10.27
N ASN A 138 10.74 -14.47 10.14
CA ASN A 138 10.71 -13.02 10.40
C ASN A 138 11.18 -12.71 11.81
N ARG A 139 10.70 -13.44 12.83
CA ARG A 139 11.18 -13.28 14.21
C ARG A 139 12.66 -13.61 14.40
N LYS A 140 13.13 -14.66 13.73
CA LYS A 140 14.51 -15.14 13.84
C LYS A 140 15.51 -14.19 13.18
N TYR A 141 15.16 -13.63 12.02
CA TYR A 141 16.01 -12.74 11.26
C TYR A 141 15.84 -11.27 11.61
N PHE A 142 14.78 -10.91 12.35
CA PHE A 142 14.62 -9.55 12.84
C PHE A 142 15.82 -9.12 13.67
N LYS A 143 16.40 -8.00 13.26
CA LYS A 143 17.48 -7.33 13.96
C LYS A 143 17.29 -5.83 13.79
N GLU A 144 17.27 -5.13 14.92
CA GLU A 144 17.29 -3.68 14.95
C GLU A 144 18.71 -3.18 14.66
N GLU A 145 18.81 -2.19 13.79
CA GLU A 145 20.01 -1.44 13.50
C GLU A 145 19.92 -0.08 14.19
N LYS A 146 20.99 0.29 14.90
CA LYS A 146 21.08 1.61 15.49
C LYS A 146 21.40 2.62 14.40
N VAL A 147 20.42 3.42 14.03
CA VAL A 147 20.59 4.56 13.13
C VAL A 147 20.70 5.82 13.98
N GLU A 148 21.69 6.66 13.71
CA GLU A 148 21.80 7.96 14.37
C GLU A 148 20.62 8.86 13.96
N GLN A 149 20.10 9.68 14.89
CA GLN A 149 18.88 10.48 14.65
C GLN A 149 18.97 11.41 13.43
N ASN A 150 20.18 11.89 13.10
CA ASN A 150 20.42 12.75 11.94
C ASN A 150 20.29 12.00 10.61
N GLU A 151 20.64 10.71 10.58
CA GLU A 151 20.53 9.86 9.39
C GLU A 151 19.13 9.25 9.26
N LEU A 152 18.40 9.15 10.38
CA LEU A 152 17.07 8.53 10.41
C LEU A 152 16.09 9.17 9.44
N LYS A 153 16.11 10.50 9.28
CA LYS A 153 15.22 11.19 8.33
C LYS A 153 15.52 10.83 6.87
N GLU A 154 16.80 10.70 6.51
CA GLU A 154 17.21 10.31 5.16
C GLU A 154 16.81 8.87 4.89
N THR A 155 17.11 7.95 5.82
CA THR A 155 16.67 6.55 5.77
C THR A 155 15.16 6.45 5.64
N MET A 156 14.39 7.16 6.48
CA MET A 156 12.93 7.21 6.41
C MET A 156 12.43 7.63 5.04
N ALA A 157 12.96 8.72 4.47
CA ALA A 157 12.56 9.19 3.14
C ALA A 157 12.89 8.15 2.06
N GLU A 158 14.08 7.53 2.12
CA GLU A 158 14.53 6.54 1.15
C GLU A 158 13.67 5.27 1.15
N ILE A 159 13.48 4.65 2.33
CA ILE A 159 12.78 3.37 2.42
C ILE A 159 11.27 3.50 2.22
N SER A 160 10.68 4.63 2.63
CA SER A 160 9.27 4.93 2.35
C SER A 160 9.03 5.37 0.91
N GLY A 161 10.12 5.70 0.21
CA GLY A 161 10.14 6.24 -1.14
C GLY A 161 9.57 7.67 -1.22
N ILE A 162 9.50 8.42 -0.12
CA ILE A 162 8.88 9.75 -0.11
C ILE A 162 9.68 10.76 -0.94
N ASP A 163 8.99 11.46 -1.84
CA ASP A 163 9.50 12.62 -2.56
C ASP A 163 8.44 13.73 -2.63
N PHE A 164 8.65 14.82 -1.88
CA PHE A 164 7.73 15.95 -1.80
C PHE A 164 7.88 16.93 -2.97
N ASN A 165 7.87 16.40 -4.20
CA ASN A 165 8.07 17.16 -5.42
C ASN A 165 6.77 17.66 -6.08
N ARG A 166 5.59 17.16 -5.69
CA ARG A 166 4.31 17.63 -6.21
C ARG A 166 4.04 19.07 -5.76
N LYS A 167 3.59 19.90 -6.69
CA LYS A 167 3.21 21.29 -6.44
C LYS A 167 1.72 21.47 -6.71
N LEU A 168 1.03 22.07 -5.75
CA LEU A 168 -0.36 22.48 -5.91
C LEU A 168 -0.46 23.48 -7.07
N THR A 169 -1.29 23.17 -8.07
CA THR A 169 -1.53 24.05 -9.22
C THR A 169 -2.86 24.77 -9.14
N ALA A 170 -3.88 24.12 -8.57
CA ALA A 170 -5.20 24.72 -8.39
C ALA A 170 -5.97 24.05 -7.24
N ALA A 171 -6.81 24.83 -6.56
CA ALA A 171 -7.87 24.34 -5.69
C ALA A 171 -9.22 24.59 -6.38
N VAL A 172 -9.75 23.56 -7.04
CA VAL A 172 -10.98 23.66 -7.82
C VAL A 172 -12.18 23.46 -6.90
N PHE A 173 -12.98 24.50 -6.70
CA PHE A 173 -14.22 24.39 -5.93
C PHE A 173 -15.26 23.56 -6.69
N THR A 174 -15.78 22.50 -6.07
CA THR A 174 -16.68 21.52 -6.71
C THR A 174 -18.10 21.57 -6.18
N GLY A 175 -18.37 22.37 -5.14
CA GLY A 175 -19.72 22.54 -4.61
C GLY A 175 -19.74 22.80 -3.11
N LYS A 176 -20.94 22.92 -2.55
CA LYS A 176 -21.15 23.16 -1.13
C LYS A 176 -22.33 22.36 -0.64
N ILE A 177 -22.19 21.81 0.57
CA ILE A 177 -23.29 21.22 1.34
C ILE A 177 -23.54 22.13 2.53
N THR A 178 -24.80 22.45 2.81
CA THR A 178 -25.19 23.25 3.97
C THR A 178 -26.10 22.41 4.86
N ALA A 179 -25.73 22.28 6.13
CA ALA A 179 -26.57 21.72 7.19
C ALA A 179 -26.92 22.83 8.20
N GLU A 180 -27.81 22.56 9.15
CA GLU A 180 -28.24 23.56 10.14
C GLU A 180 -27.08 24.15 10.95
N ASN A 181 -26.07 23.34 11.29
CA ASN A 181 -25.01 23.70 12.22
C ASN A 181 -23.61 23.86 11.57
N PHE A 182 -23.45 23.47 10.31
CA PHE A 182 -22.18 23.54 9.59
C PHE A 182 -22.37 23.67 8.08
N GLU A 183 -21.33 24.13 7.41
CA GLU A 183 -21.19 24.10 5.95
C GLU A 183 -19.96 23.30 5.55
N VAL A 184 -20.05 22.59 4.43
CA VAL A 184 -18.95 21.84 3.80
C VAL A 184 -18.69 22.43 2.44
N LYS A 185 -17.46 22.91 2.19
CA LYS A 185 -17.00 23.31 0.86
C LYS A 185 -16.20 22.18 0.22
N LYS A 186 -16.67 21.81 -0.97
CA LYS A 186 -16.17 20.86 -1.97
C LYS A 186 -14.90 21.33 -2.67
N TYR A 187 -13.76 20.64 -2.61
CA TYR A 187 -12.63 20.95 -3.51
C TYR A 187 -11.99 19.69 -4.13
N PHE A 188 -11.40 19.87 -5.31
CA PHE A 188 -10.32 19.02 -5.83
C PHE A 188 -9.03 19.83 -5.89
N LEU A 189 -7.95 19.29 -5.33
CA LEU A 189 -6.61 19.88 -5.47
C LEU A 189 -5.89 19.24 -6.65
N GLU A 190 -5.52 20.04 -7.63
CA GLU A 190 -4.72 19.62 -8.78
C GLU A 190 -3.22 19.81 -8.50
N ASN A 191 -2.39 18.98 -9.13
CA ASN A 191 -0.95 19.07 -8.98
C ASN A 191 -0.21 19.01 -10.33
N ASP A 192 1.05 19.48 -10.33
CA ASP A 192 1.89 19.60 -11.52
C ASP A 192 2.23 18.28 -12.22
N LYS A 193 2.20 17.14 -11.49
CA LYS A 193 2.40 15.80 -12.07
C LYS A 193 1.16 15.27 -12.79
N LYS A 194 -0.03 15.83 -12.51
CA LYS A 194 -1.31 15.45 -13.14
C LYS A 194 -1.62 13.95 -13.04
N ASP A 195 -1.19 13.33 -11.96
CA ASP A 195 -1.37 11.91 -11.69
C ASP A 195 -2.68 11.60 -10.95
N TYR A 196 -3.12 12.49 -10.05
CA TYR A 196 -4.45 12.46 -9.44
C TYR A 196 -4.86 13.87 -8.95
N ALA A 197 -6.15 14.04 -8.67
CA ALA A 197 -6.67 15.20 -7.96
C ALA A 197 -7.08 14.80 -6.54
N LEU A 198 -6.70 15.59 -5.51
CA LEU A 198 -6.99 15.26 -4.11
C LEU A 198 -8.36 15.82 -3.69
N PRO A 199 -9.35 14.98 -3.33
CA PRO A 199 -10.66 15.44 -2.85
C PRO A 199 -10.56 16.00 -1.44
N VAL A 200 -11.05 17.23 -1.23
CA VAL A 200 -10.91 17.96 0.04
C VAL A 200 -12.25 18.52 0.51
N TYR A 201 -12.52 18.38 1.81
CA TYR A 201 -13.59 19.05 2.53
C TYR A 201 -13.01 20.17 3.40
N VAL A 202 -13.61 21.36 3.31
CA VAL A 202 -13.43 22.44 4.29
C VAL A 202 -14.75 22.62 5.02
N ILE A 203 -14.78 22.31 6.31
CA ILE A 203 -15.98 22.28 7.15
C ILE A 203 -15.89 23.38 8.20
N SER A 204 -16.92 24.23 8.28
CA SER A 204 -16.96 25.35 9.23
C SER A 204 -18.38 25.66 9.68
N LYS A 205 -18.52 26.41 10.77
CA LYS A 205 -19.83 26.99 11.14
C LYS A 205 -20.25 28.06 10.13
N PRO A 206 -21.54 28.14 9.75
CA PRO A 206 -22.03 29.18 8.86
C PRO A 206 -21.72 30.57 9.43
N ASN A 207 -21.24 31.49 8.59
CA ASN A 207 -20.93 32.88 8.96
C ASN A 207 -19.90 33.06 10.10
N SER A 208 -19.13 32.03 10.44
CA SER A 208 -18.06 32.14 11.43
C SER A 208 -16.77 32.68 10.82
N LYS A 209 -15.99 33.44 11.61
CA LYS A 209 -14.61 33.79 11.24
C LYS A 209 -13.71 32.60 11.53
N ILE A 210 -12.79 32.33 10.60
CA ILE A 210 -11.79 31.28 10.77
C ILE A 210 -10.75 31.77 11.80
N THR A 211 -10.56 31.01 12.87
CA THR A 211 -9.62 31.36 13.95
C THR A 211 -8.55 30.30 14.20
N LYS A 212 -8.86 29.03 13.93
CA LYS A 212 -7.95 27.88 14.00
C LYS A 212 -8.31 26.88 12.88
N ASN A 213 -7.31 26.18 12.38
CA ASN A 213 -7.50 25.06 11.46
C ASN A 213 -7.24 23.74 12.20
N LEU A 214 -8.06 22.73 11.89
CA LEU A 214 -7.81 21.35 12.28
C LEU A 214 -7.74 20.51 11.01
N VAL A 215 -6.57 19.95 10.71
CA VAL A 215 -6.48 18.88 9.72
C VAL A 215 -7.06 17.61 10.36
N TRP A 216 -8.07 17.01 9.73
CA TRP A 216 -8.64 15.76 10.20
C TRP A 216 -8.41 14.67 9.15
N LEU A 217 -7.63 13.64 9.50
CA LEU A 217 -7.35 12.47 8.66
C LEU A 217 -8.08 11.22 9.20
N PRO A 218 -9.38 11.04 8.88
CA PRO A 218 -10.13 9.86 9.28
C PRO A 218 -9.68 8.63 8.48
N GLU A 219 -9.64 7.48 9.14
CA GLU A 219 -9.19 6.22 8.52
C GLU A 219 -10.11 5.74 7.38
N GLU A 220 -11.40 6.03 7.49
CA GLU A 220 -12.43 5.60 6.52
C GLU A 220 -12.73 6.66 5.43
N GLY A 221 -12.05 7.81 5.46
CA GLY A 221 -12.25 8.90 4.52
C GLY A 221 -13.10 10.06 5.04
N LYS A 222 -12.91 11.23 4.43
CA LYS A 222 -13.39 12.54 4.92
C LYS A 222 -14.91 12.64 5.06
N GLU A 223 -15.68 11.84 4.33
CA GLU A 223 -17.15 11.86 4.43
C GLU A 223 -17.63 11.38 5.81
N LYS A 224 -16.90 10.46 6.45
CA LYS A 224 -17.24 9.94 7.78
C LYS A 224 -17.17 10.98 8.90
N ILE A 225 -16.49 12.10 8.66
CA ILE A 225 -16.46 13.23 9.60
C ILE A 225 -17.88 13.74 9.87
N LEU A 226 -18.76 13.72 8.87
CA LEU A 226 -20.12 14.24 9.00
C LEU A 226 -20.99 13.43 9.96
N ASP A 227 -20.63 12.16 10.18
CA ASP A 227 -21.31 11.26 11.11
C ASP A 227 -20.69 11.26 12.51
N SER A 228 -19.53 11.92 12.69
CA SER A 228 -18.77 11.87 13.94
C SER A 228 -19.30 12.87 14.99
N PRO A 229 -19.49 12.46 16.26
CA PRO A 229 -19.88 13.38 17.32
C PRO A 229 -18.83 14.47 17.58
N LEU A 230 -17.55 14.18 17.33
CA LEU A 230 -16.44 15.14 17.52
C LEU A 230 -16.52 16.33 16.56
N LEU A 231 -17.25 16.22 15.44
CA LEU A 231 -17.43 17.32 14.50
C LEU A 231 -18.03 18.55 15.21
N ALA A 232 -19.12 18.37 15.94
CA ALA A 232 -19.78 19.46 16.65
C ALA A 232 -18.85 20.08 17.71
N GLU A 233 -18.09 19.23 18.41
CA GLU A 233 -17.15 19.64 19.44
C GLU A 233 -16.01 20.50 18.89
N PHE A 234 -15.37 20.09 17.80
CA PHE A 234 -14.30 20.87 17.16
C PHE A 234 -14.81 22.19 16.58
N LEU A 235 -15.98 22.17 15.93
CA LEU A 235 -16.61 23.40 15.42
C LEU A 235 -16.99 24.35 16.57
N ASN A 236 -17.45 23.83 17.71
CA ASN A 236 -17.73 24.63 18.90
C ASN A 236 -16.46 25.22 19.54
N ALA A 237 -15.33 24.51 19.46
CA ALA A 237 -14.02 24.99 19.89
C ALA A 237 -13.39 26.02 18.93
N GLY A 238 -14.07 26.36 17.83
CA GLY A 238 -13.67 27.40 16.88
C GLY A 238 -12.77 26.91 15.73
N TYR A 239 -12.64 25.60 15.54
CA TYR A 239 -11.90 25.05 14.42
C TYR A 239 -12.69 25.16 13.11
N THR A 240 -11.97 25.45 12.03
CA THR A 240 -12.34 25.04 10.68
C THR A 240 -11.64 23.72 10.40
N ILE A 241 -12.40 22.69 10.06
CA ILE A 241 -11.87 21.36 9.77
C ILE A 241 -11.51 21.29 8.29
N ILE A 242 -10.32 20.79 7.99
CA ILE A 242 -9.82 20.60 6.63
C ILE A 242 -9.43 19.12 6.51
N SER A 243 -10.04 18.39 5.60
CA SER A 243 -9.85 16.95 5.47
C SER A 243 -9.74 16.55 4.02
N ALA A 244 -8.98 15.50 3.74
CA ALA A 244 -8.77 14.97 2.39
C ALA A 244 -8.93 13.46 2.37
N ASP A 245 -9.39 12.95 1.23
CA ASP A 245 -9.30 11.52 0.93
C ASP A 245 -7.94 11.25 0.31
N LEU A 246 -7.06 10.58 1.05
CA LEU A 246 -5.72 10.22 0.57
C LEU A 246 -5.80 9.06 -0.43
N PRO A 247 -4.77 8.84 -1.29
CA PRO A 247 -4.77 7.70 -2.22
C PRO A 247 -5.11 6.37 -1.54
N GLY A 248 -6.09 5.64 -2.09
CA GLY A 248 -6.62 4.39 -1.53
C GLY A 248 -7.69 4.56 -0.45
N VAL A 249 -8.16 5.78 -0.18
CA VAL A 249 -9.18 6.08 0.85
C VAL A 249 -10.32 6.90 0.24
N GLY A 250 -11.55 6.67 0.70
CA GLY A 250 -12.74 7.45 0.31
C GLY A 250 -12.94 7.52 -1.21
N GLU A 251 -13.06 8.74 -1.76
CA GLU A 251 -13.22 9.00 -3.19
C GLU A 251 -12.00 8.57 -4.05
N LEU A 252 -10.83 8.33 -3.43
CA LEU A 252 -9.63 7.80 -4.12
C LEU A 252 -9.42 6.30 -3.89
N ASN A 253 -10.45 5.60 -3.41
CA ASN A 253 -10.51 4.14 -3.44
C ASN A 253 -11.38 3.67 -4.61
N ASP A 254 -10.91 2.70 -5.38
CA ASP A 254 -11.72 2.05 -6.41
C ASP A 254 -12.54 0.90 -5.78
N PRO A 255 -13.88 1.06 -5.61
CA PRO A 255 -14.72 0.00 -5.07
C PRO A 255 -14.87 -1.19 -6.03
N ASP A 256 -14.59 -0.97 -7.31
CA ASP A 256 -14.69 -1.95 -8.37
C ASP A 256 -13.36 -2.62 -8.71
N PHE A 257 -12.29 -2.28 -7.99
CA PHE A 257 -11.00 -2.95 -8.15
C PHE A 257 -11.16 -4.47 -7.98
N ARG A 258 -10.59 -5.23 -8.92
CA ARG A 258 -10.56 -6.68 -8.92
C ARG A 258 -9.11 -7.14 -9.11
N GLY A 259 -8.75 -8.21 -8.41
CA GLY A 259 -7.43 -8.82 -8.43
C GLY A 259 -7.45 -10.08 -7.59
N ASP A 260 -6.37 -10.86 -7.64
CA ASP A 260 -6.21 -12.10 -6.86
C ASP A 260 -5.67 -11.84 -5.44
N GLY A 261 -4.96 -10.74 -5.24
CA GLY A 261 -4.27 -10.36 -4.00
C GLY A 261 -5.17 -9.84 -2.86
N PHE A 262 -6.38 -10.35 -2.68
CA PHE A 262 -7.24 -9.94 -1.57
C PHE A 262 -7.03 -10.80 -0.32
N ILE A 263 -6.66 -10.16 0.80
CA ILE A 263 -6.55 -10.82 2.11
C ILE A 263 -7.54 -10.15 3.07
N GLN A 264 -8.54 -10.90 3.53
CA GLN A 264 -9.64 -10.38 4.38
C GLN A 264 -10.26 -9.07 3.84
N LYS A 265 -10.51 -9.01 2.52
CA LYS A 265 -11.04 -7.86 1.77
C LYS A 265 -10.08 -6.66 1.63
N VAL A 266 -8.81 -6.80 2.02
CA VAL A 266 -7.78 -5.78 1.78
C VAL A 266 -7.05 -6.11 0.47
N PRO A 267 -7.01 -5.20 -0.52
CA PRO A 267 -6.33 -5.44 -1.80
C PRO A 267 -4.81 -5.23 -1.69
N PHE A 268 -4.05 -6.30 -1.51
CA PHE A 268 -2.58 -6.24 -1.42
C PHE A 268 -1.91 -5.86 -2.75
N ASN A 269 -2.65 -5.90 -3.86
CA ASN A 269 -2.19 -5.41 -5.15
C ASN A 269 -1.67 -3.96 -5.07
N TYR A 270 -2.25 -3.10 -4.21
CA TYR A 270 -1.73 -1.75 -3.97
C TYR A 270 -0.34 -1.77 -3.30
N THR A 271 -0.16 -2.62 -2.29
CA THR A 271 1.14 -2.81 -1.64
C THR A 271 2.17 -3.36 -2.61
N PHE A 272 1.81 -4.34 -3.45
CA PHE A 272 2.69 -4.88 -4.48
C PHE A 272 3.13 -3.78 -5.46
N GLY A 273 2.17 -2.98 -5.95
CA GLY A 273 2.42 -1.89 -6.89
C GLY A 273 3.35 -0.83 -6.32
N ALA A 274 3.09 -0.39 -5.08
CA ALA A 274 3.96 0.55 -4.39
C ALA A 274 5.39 -0.01 -4.23
N ASN A 275 5.51 -1.25 -3.74
CA ASN A 275 6.79 -1.90 -3.48
C ASN A 275 7.63 -2.11 -4.74
N LEU A 276 7.00 -2.44 -5.87
CA LEU A 276 7.69 -2.62 -7.16
C LEU A 276 8.44 -1.35 -7.57
N VAL A 277 7.81 -0.18 -7.40
CA VAL A 277 8.38 1.13 -7.76
C VAL A 277 9.14 1.77 -6.59
N GLY A 278 9.34 1.03 -5.49
CA GLY A 278 10.01 1.46 -4.27
C GLY A 278 9.39 2.68 -3.61
N LYS A 279 8.06 2.66 -3.56
CA LYS A 279 7.22 3.48 -2.70
C LYS A 279 6.58 2.59 -1.65
N SER A 280 6.06 3.22 -0.60
CA SER A 280 5.14 2.62 0.37
C SER A 280 3.78 3.30 0.30
N ILE A 281 2.71 2.64 0.75
CA ILE A 281 1.39 3.28 0.85
C ILE A 281 1.44 4.48 1.78
N ALA A 282 2.07 4.34 2.97
CA ALA A 282 2.30 5.45 3.89
C ALA A 282 3.11 6.59 3.24
N GLY A 283 4.10 6.29 2.40
CA GLY A 283 4.87 7.30 1.67
C GLY A 283 4.03 8.07 0.64
N ILE A 284 3.24 7.36 -0.17
CA ILE A 284 2.32 7.96 -1.14
C ILE A 284 1.29 8.87 -0.42
N GLN A 285 0.77 8.42 0.71
CA GLN A 285 -0.19 9.18 1.51
C GLN A 285 0.46 10.38 2.21
N ALA A 286 1.73 10.29 2.65
CA ALA A 286 2.48 11.42 3.17
C ALA A 286 2.69 12.52 2.10
N GLU A 287 2.96 12.14 0.85
CA GLU A 287 3.04 13.06 -0.28
C GLU A 287 1.68 13.74 -0.57
N ALA A 288 0.56 13.05 -0.34
CA ALA A 288 -0.78 13.63 -0.46
C ALA A 288 -1.09 14.62 0.67
N ILE A 289 -0.64 14.34 1.90
CA ILE A 289 -0.76 15.29 3.04
C ILE A 289 0.02 16.57 2.74
N ASP A 290 1.17 16.48 2.07
CA ASP A 290 1.92 17.67 1.63
C ASP A 290 1.09 18.57 0.70
N LEU A 291 0.38 18.01 -0.28
CA LEU A 291 -0.53 18.79 -1.14
C LEU A 291 -1.64 19.48 -0.34
N LEU A 292 -2.21 18.79 0.66
CA LEU A 292 -3.20 19.37 1.56
C LEU A 292 -2.61 20.55 2.35
N VAL A 293 -1.38 20.42 2.85
CA VAL A 293 -0.70 21.51 3.58
C VAL A 293 -0.35 22.69 2.67
N GLN A 294 0.05 22.44 1.41
CA GLN A 294 0.24 23.52 0.43
C GLN A 294 -1.05 24.32 0.22
N PHE A 295 -2.20 23.65 0.14
CA PHE A 295 -3.52 24.31 0.07
C PHE A 295 -3.81 25.13 1.32
N ILE A 296 -3.56 24.57 2.51
CA ILE A 296 -3.76 25.28 3.78
C ILE A 296 -2.87 26.53 3.88
N GLN A 297 -1.60 26.41 3.46
CA GLN A 297 -0.65 27.52 3.50
C GLN A 297 -1.03 28.65 2.53
N ASN A 298 -1.66 28.33 1.41
CA ASN A 298 -2.13 29.31 0.44
C ASN A 298 -3.43 30.00 0.90
N ASP A 299 -4.45 29.21 1.23
CA ASP A 299 -5.82 29.72 1.41
C ASP A 299 -6.14 30.09 2.86
N PHE A 300 -5.37 29.56 3.81
CA PHE A 300 -5.54 29.76 5.25
C PHE A 300 -4.24 30.26 5.91
N SER A 301 -3.44 31.02 5.13
CA SER A 301 -2.16 31.57 5.59
C SER A 301 -2.28 32.33 6.92
N GLY A 302 -1.33 32.13 7.82
CA GLY A 302 -1.28 32.79 9.12
C GLY A 302 -2.23 32.23 10.19
N ILE A 303 -3.06 31.25 9.87
CA ILE A 303 -3.91 30.55 10.85
C ILE A 303 -3.16 29.35 11.42
N LYS A 304 -3.22 29.17 12.74
CA LYS A 304 -2.61 28.02 13.42
C LYS A 304 -3.32 26.73 13.01
N THR A 305 -2.54 25.71 12.66
CA THR A 305 -3.05 24.41 12.23
C THR A 305 -2.61 23.32 13.19
N ASP A 306 -3.59 22.65 13.79
CA ASP A 306 -3.43 21.40 14.51
C ASP A 306 -3.88 20.24 13.64
N VAL A 307 -3.58 19.00 14.04
CA VAL A 307 -3.99 17.80 13.31
C VAL A 307 -4.52 16.72 14.24
N PHE A 308 -5.58 16.06 13.78
CA PHE A 308 -6.21 14.89 14.37
C PHE A 308 -6.23 13.78 13.32
N SER A 309 -5.65 12.63 13.65
CA SER A 309 -5.50 11.50 12.73
C SER A 309 -5.91 10.20 13.39
N GLU A 310 -6.40 9.26 12.59
CA GLU A 310 -7.02 8.02 13.05
C GLU A 310 -6.42 6.78 12.40
N GLY A 311 -6.22 5.72 13.19
CA GLY A 311 -5.86 4.40 12.71
C GLY A 311 -4.60 4.40 11.84
N ILE A 312 -4.68 3.76 10.66
CA ILE A 312 -3.54 3.67 9.74
C ILE A 312 -3.09 5.02 9.16
N MET A 313 -3.90 6.09 9.23
CA MET A 313 -3.52 7.44 8.78
C MET A 313 -2.47 8.09 9.69
N ASN A 314 -2.29 7.57 10.90
CA ASN A 314 -1.26 8.06 11.82
C ASN A 314 0.15 7.90 11.25
N SER A 315 0.41 6.81 10.52
CA SER A 315 1.71 6.55 9.91
C SER A 315 2.11 7.57 8.82
N PRO A 316 1.32 7.80 7.76
CA PRO A 316 1.66 8.81 6.76
C PRO A 316 1.75 10.22 7.37
N LEU A 317 0.91 10.55 8.35
CA LEU A 317 1.00 11.82 9.07
C LEU A 317 2.34 12.00 9.78
N LEU A 318 2.80 10.97 10.50
CA LEU A 318 4.07 11.03 11.21
C LEU A 318 5.25 11.13 10.24
N HIS A 319 5.26 10.35 9.16
CA HIS A 319 6.29 10.46 8.12
C HIS A 319 6.33 11.87 7.51
N PHE A 320 5.18 12.44 7.17
CA PHE A 320 5.11 13.81 6.69
C PHE A 320 5.60 14.84 7.74
N SER A 321 5.16 14.66 9.00
CA SER A 321 5.41 15.65 10.05
C SER A 321 6.87 15.70 10.50
N THR A 322 7.54 14.56 10.46
CA THR A 322 8.96 14.41 10.81
C THR A 322 9.88 14.91 9.69
N LEU A 323 9.51 14.68 8.43
CA LEU A 323 10.33 14.99 7.26
C LEU A 323 10.16 16.43 6.76
N LYS A 324 8.96 17.00 6.79
CA LYS A 324 8.68 18.27 6.08
C LYS A 324 7.97 19.34 6.89
N TYR A 325 6.96 19.01 7.70
CA TYR A 325 6.12 20.03 8.33
C TYR A 325 5.64 19.66 9.73
N SER A 326 6.04 20.43 10.74
CA SER A 326 5.58 20.20 12.11
C SER A 326 4.29 20.97 12.40
N PHE A 327 3.21 20.24 12.66
CA PHE A 327 1.97 20.82 13.19
C PHE A 327 2.15 21.28 14.64
N ARG A 328 1.35 22.26 15.08
CA ARG A 328 1.44 22.79 16.46
C ARG A 328 1.07 21.73 17.51
N LYS A 329 -0.05 21.03 17.28
CA LYS A 329 -0.53 19.92 18.09
C LYS A 329 -0.97 18.78 17.17
N ILE A 330 -0.59 17.56 17.53
CA ILE A 330 -0.83 16.33 16.80
C ILE A 330 -1.55 15.38 17.76
N VAL A 331 -2.75 14.95 17.39
CA VAL A 331 -3.49 13.91 18.12
C VAL A 331 -3.59 12.67 17.26
N LEU A 332 -3.12 11.55 17.79
CA LEU A 332 -3.13 10.25 17.13
C LEU A 332 -4.13 9.35 17.86
N LEU A 333 -5.25 9.07 17.22
CA LEU A 333 -6.28 8.18 17.74
C LEU A 333 -6.09 6.77 17.17
N ASN A 334 -6.14 5.78 18.05
CA ASN A 334 -5.96 4.36 17.73
C ASN A 334 -4.70 4.06 16.88
N PRO A 335 -3.52 4.64 17.15
CA PRO A 335 -2.31 4.23 16.44
C PRO A 335 -1.93 2.80 16.78
N LEU A 336 -1.25 2.12 15.86
CA LEU A 336 -0.53 0.90 16.21
C LEU A 336 0.52 1.24 17.26
N GLU A 337 0.55 0.50 18.37
CA GLU A 337 1.47 0.77 19.48
C GLU A 337 2.94 0.66 19.07
N SER A 338 3.24 -0.32 18.22
CA SER A 338 4.57 -0.63 17.72
C SER A 338 4.44 -1.55 16.51
N ASN A 339 5.22 -1.29 15.48
CA ASN A 339 5.35 -2.18 14.33
C ASN A 339 5.95 -3.55 14.72
N GLN A 340 6.68 -3.64 15.85
CA GLN A 340 7.14 -4.94 16.37
C GLN A 340 5.99 -5.88 16.70
N SER A 341 4.81 -5.36 17.03
CA SER A 341 3.63 -6.20 17.29
C SER A 341 3.26 -7.09 16.09
N LEU A 342 3.58 -6.66 14.86
CA LEU A 342 3.31 -7.40 13.61
C LEU A 342 4.23 -8.61 13.43
N ILE A 343 5.47 -8.54 13.90
CA ILE A 343 6.39 -9.69 13.87
C ILE A 343 6.22 -10.59 15.11
N GLN A 344 5.54 -10.12 16.15
CA GLN A 344 5.26 -10.88 17.36
C GLN A 344 3.89 -11.58 17.33
N THR A 345 3.00 -11.16 16.44
CA THR A 345 1.64 -11.70 16.29
C THR A 345 1.51 -12.38 14.93
N GLU A 346 1.31 -13.70 14.90
CA GLU A 346 1.26 -14.46 13.64
C GLU A 346 0.07 -14.06 12.75
N TYR A 347 -1.09 -13.87 13.37
CA TYR A 347 -2.31 -13.47 12.69
C TYR A 347 -2.70 -12.06 13.13
N TYR A 348 -2.53 -11.10 12.22
CA TYR A 348 -2.84 -9.69 12.44
C TYR A 348 -3.80 -9.17 11.37
N SER A 349 -4.35 -7.97 11.60
CA SER A 349 -5.22 -7.31 10.62
C SER A 349 -4.45 -6.95 9.35
N PRO A 350 -4.80 -7.49 8.16
CA PRO A 350 -4.07 -7.22 6.93
C PRO A 350 -4.07 -5.73 6.53
N LYS A 351 -5.05 -4.95 7.00
CA LYS A 351 -5.14 -3.50 6.77
C LYS A 351 -3.94 -2.73 7.34
N LEU A 352 -3.31 -3.25 8.40
CA LEU A 352 -2.13 -2.63 9.00
C LEU A 352 -0.96 -2.55 8.02
N ALA A 353 -0.91 -3.42 7.00
CA ALA A 353 0.13 -3.39 5.97
C ALA A 353 0.21 -2.04 5.23
N TYR A 354 -0.91 -1.30 5.12
CA TYR A 354 -0.91 0.02 4.48
C TYR A 354 -0.26 1.11 5.34
N GLY A 355 -0.28 0.92 6.67
CA GLY A 355 0.33 1.84 7.63
C GLY A 355 1.82 1.57 7.89
N VAL A 356 2.42 0.56 7.25
CA VAL A 356 3.80 0.13 7.54
C VAL A 356 4.67 0.35 6.31
N VAL A 357 5.85 0.93 6.53
CA VAL A 357 6.84 1.08 5.48
C VAL A 357 7.68 -0.22 5.39
N PRO A 358 7.80 -0.85 4.21
CA PRO A 358 8.58 -2.08 4.08
C PRO A 358 10.02 -1.89 4.56
N GLY A 359 10.48 -2.80 5.43
CA GLY A 359 11.83 -2.77 5.99
C GLY A 359 12.05 -1.72 7.10
N SER A 360 11.03 -0.93 7.48
CA SER A 360 11.21 0.14 8.47
C SER A 360 11.68 -0.35 9.82
N LEU A 361 11.17 -1.50 10.28
CA LEU A 361 11.43 -2.01 11.63
C LEU A 361 12.91 -2.30 11.90
N THR A 362 13.72 -2.48 10.86
CA THR A 362 15.17 -2.57 10.98
C THR A 362 15.79 -1.26 11.46
N PHE A 363 15.20 -0.12 11.12
CA PHE A 363 15.78 1.22 11.33
C PHE A 363 15.00 2.09 12.32
N TYR A 364 13.68 1.94 12.38
CA TYR A 364 12.79 2.71 13.24
C TYR A 364 11.44 2.05 13.47
N ASP A 365 10.83 2.44 14.58
CA ASP A 365 9.44 2.18 14.90
C ASP A 365 8.64 3.49 15.06
N PHE A 366 7.34 3.36 15.30
CA PHE A 366 6.39 4.44 15.50
C PHE A 366 6.82 5.42 16.61
N GLU A 367 7.37 4.92 17.72
CA GLU A 367 7.84 5.76 18.83
C GLU A 367 9.02 6.64 18.43
N ASP A 368 9.91 6.15 17.56
CA ASP A 368 11.05 6.94 17.07
C ASP A 368 10.57 8.13 16.26
N LEU A 369 9.52 7.95 15.43
CA LEU A 369 8.91 9.04 14.67
C LEU A 369 8.31 10.11 15.60
N VAL A 370 7.64 9.68 16.67
CA VAL A 370 7.10 10.59 17.67
C VAL A 370 8.22 11.34 18.40
N SER A 371 9.35 10.68 18.68
CA SER A 371 10.50 11.28 19.38
C SER A 371 11.18 12.40 18.58
N LEU A 372 11.07 12.38 17.25
CA LEU A 372 11.60 13.41 16.34
C LEU A 372 10.74 14.68 16.28
N LEU A 373 9.52 14.64 16.83
CA LEU A 373 8.61 15.78 16.87
C LEU A 373 8.85 16.64 18.12
N PRO A 374 8.46 17.93 18.10
CA PRO A 374 8.67 18.80 19.26
C PRO A 374 8.05 18.23 20.54
N ALA A 375 8.75 18.37 21.67
CA ALA A 375 8.26 17.88 22.96
C ALA A 375 6.85 18.45 23.27
N ASN A 376 5.97 17.60 23.80
CA ASN A 376 4.57 17.94 24.13
C ASN A 376 3.70 18.40 22.93
N SER A 377 4.13 18.13 21.69
CA SER A 377 3.34 18.38 20.49
C SER A 377 2.42 17.22 20.10
N VAL A 378 2.68 16.00 20.60
CA VAL A 378 1.92 14.79 20.27
C VAL A 378 1.14 14.28 21.48
N LYS A 379 -0.12 13.87 21.25
CA LYS A 379 -0.95 13.11 22.20
C LYS A 379 -1.43 11.83 21.51
N ILE A 380 -1.09 10.70 22.11
CA ILE A 380 -1.53 9.37 21.67
C ILE A 380 -2.76 8.98 22.49
N ILE A 381 -3.78 8.46 21.82
CA ILE A 381 -5.06 8.07 22.42
C ILE A 381 -5.42 6.67 21.95
N ASN A 382 -5.69 5.78 22.90
CA ASN A 382 -6.14 4.40 22.66
C ASN A 382 -5.24 3.59 21.70
N PRO A 383 -3.92 3.52 21.91
CA PRO A 383 -3.04 2.70 21.06
C PRO A 383 -3.55 1.25 20.99
N VAL A 384 -3.37 0.61 19.84
CA VAL A 384 -3.83 -0.76 19.56
C VAL A 384 -2.67 -1.67 19.19
N ASN A 385 -2.80 -2.97 19.46
CA ASN A 385 -1.86 -3.98 19.00
C ASN A 385 -2.19 -4.46 17.57
N ALA A 386 -1.39 -5.39 17.04
CA ALA A 386 -1.57 -5.99 15.72
C ALA A 386 -2.94 -6.68 15.48
N MET A 387 -3.66 -7.04 16.55
CA MET A 387 -5.02 -7.60 16.48
C MET A 387 -6.11 -6.52 16.57
N GLY A 388 -5.75 -5.25 16.70
CA GLY A 388 -6.69 -4.13 16.88
C GLY A 388 -7.23 -3.99 18.31
N ALA A 389 -6.69 -4.72 19.28
CA ALA A 389 -7.09 -4.59 20.68
C ALA A 389 -6.34 -3.41 21.33
N LYS A 390 -7.06 -2.59 22.10
CA LYS A 390 -6.47 -1.46 22.84
C LYS A 390 -5.46 -1.96 23.87
N THR A 391 -4.32 -1.29 23.99
CA THR A 391 -3.23 -1.71 24.89
C THR A 391 -3.11 -0.87 26.16
N THR A 392 -3.83 0.25 26.23
CA THR A 392 -3.97 1.06 27.45
C THR A 392 -5.45 1.23 27.82
N GLU A 393 -5.71 1.62 29.07
CA GLU A 393 -7.06 1.99 29.52
C GLU A 393 -7.65 3.10 28.61
N ASN A 394 -8.97 3.06 28.41
CA ASN A 394 -9.68 3.98 27.52
C ASN A 394 -9.40 5.43 27.94
N ILE A 395 -8.58 6.14 27.16
CA ILE A 395 -8.44 7.57 27.28
C ILE A 395 -9.75 8.19 26.80
N ASN A 396 -10.34 9.06 27.63
CA ASN A 396 -11.62 9.68 27.35
C ASN A 396 -11.47 10.72 26.23
N GLU A 397 -12.41 10.77 25.28
CA GLU A 397 -12.39 11.70 24.14
C GLU A 397 -12.31 13.17 24.58
N SER A 398 -12.76 13.48 25.81
CA SER A 398 -12.58 14.79 26.45
C SER A 398 -11.13 15.27 26.52
N GLU A 399 -10.16 14.36 26.57
CA GLU A 399 -8.73 14.70 26.58
C GLU A 399 -8.22 15.26 25.24
N ILE A 400 -8.92 14.96 24.14
CA ILE A 400 -8.58 15.48 22.80
C ILE A 400 -8.68 17.01 22.83
N LEU A 401 -9.85 17.51 23.21
CA LEU A 401 -10.11 18.95 23.24
C LEU A 401 -9.25 19.65 24.29
N GLU A 402 -9.00 19.03 25.44
CA GLU A 402 -8.12 19.60 26.47
C GLU A 402 -6.71 19.81 25.92
N PHE A 403 -6.13 18.78 25.28
CA PHE A 403 -4.81 18.87 24.69
C PHE A 403 -4.71 19.92 23.58
N LEU A 404 -5.72 19.98 22.70
CA LEU A 404 -5.75 20.92 21.58
C LEU A 404 -5.95 22.38 22.04
N ASN A 405 -6.65 22.60 23.16
CA ASN A 405 -6.91 23.93 23.71
C ASN A 405 -5.83 24.43 24.66
N ASN A 406 -5.00 23.55 25.21
CA ASN A 406 -3.85 23.94 26.02
C ASN A 406 -2.87 24.80 25.22
N LYS A 407 -2.42 25.89 25.86
CA LYS A 407 -1.59 26.94 25.23
C LYS A 407 -0.18 26.49 24.96
#